data_AF-A0A2D6FCT4-F1
#
_entry.id   AF-A0A2D6FCT4-F1
#
_cell.length_a   1.000
_cell.length_b   1.000
_cell.length_c   1.000
_cell.angle_alpha   90.00
_cell.angle_beta   90.00
_cell.angle_gamma   90.00
#
_symmetry.space_group_name_H-M   'P 1'
#
loop_
_entity.id
_entity.type
_entity.pdbx_description
1 polymer ?
#
loop_
_entity_poly.entity_id
_entity_poly.type
_entity_poly.pdbx_seq_one_letter_code
_entity_poly.pdbx_strand_id
1 'polypeptide(L)'
;MTSFCGFWAGLIVVDSAVFLLLSLVLVGGVSLRQAVPIKTGLIFLFSLATFLIFARSGKVEWQVGIPMVFGSIGGSLAGAQLAMSDHANQWVYRALQLIVVVEAIRLFI
;
A
#
# COMPACT_ATOMS: atom_id res chain seq x y z
N MET A 1 12.32 12.45 13.15
CA MET A 1 11.15 11.57 12.90
C MET A 1 11.35 10.63 11.71
N THR A 2 11.99 11.08 10.63
CA THR A 2 12.22 10.27 9.41
C THR A 2 13.10 9.04 9.64
N SER A 3 14.15 9.12 10.48
CA SER A 3 15.04 7.99 10.78
C SER A 3 14.35 6.84 11.53
N PHE A 4 13.38 7.15 12.40
CA PHE A 4 12.61 6.12 13.12
C PHE A 4 11.63 5.42 12.19
N CYS A 5 10.97 6.16 11.28
CA CYS A 5 10.10 5.58 10.27
C CYS A 5 10.85 4.63 9.33
N GLY A 6 12.09 4.97 8.94
CA GLY A 6 12.93 4.09 8.10
C GLY A 6 13.33 2.79 8.80
N PHE A 7 13.68 2.86 10.09
CA PHE A 7 14.00 1.67 10.89
C PHE A 7 12.76 0.78 11.11
N TRP A 8 11.63 1.39 11.45
CA TRP A 8 10.36 0.67 11.65
C TRP A 8 9.83 0.06 10.35
N ALA A 9 10.03 0.73 9.21
CA ALA A 9 9.69 0.22 7.89
C ALA A 9 10.46 -1.06 7.51
N GLY A 10 11.70 -1.18 7.97
CA GLY A 10 12.48 -2.40 7.78
C GLY A 10 12.04 -3.58 8.66
N LEU A 11 11.29 -3.32 9.73
CA LEU A 11 10.94 -4.32 10.76
C LEU A 11 9.48 -4.78 10.65
N ILE A 12 8.54 -3.85 10.43
CA ILE A 12 7.10 -4.13 10.27
C ILE A 12 6.61 -3.36 9.03
N VAL A 13 6.52 -4.08 7.90
CA VAL A 13 6.19 -3.50 6.59
C VAL A 13 4.75 -2.96 6.55
N VAL A 14 3.81 -3.53 7.32
CA VAL A 14 2.36 -3.27 7.21
C VAL A 14 1.99 -1.84 7.60
N ASP A 15 2.51 -1.30 8.71
CA ASP A 15 2.18 0.07 9.15
C ASP A 15 3.13 1.15 8.61
N SER A 16 4.27 0.73 8.06
CA SER A 16 5.31 1.63 7.56
C SER A 16 4.81 2.59 6.48
N ALA A 17 3.90 2.13 5.63
CA ALA A 17 3.27 2.92 4.58
C ALA A 17 2.40 4.05 5.14
N VAL A 18 1.75 3.82 6.29
CA VAL A 18 0.93 4.83 6.98
C VAL A 18 1.84 5.85 7.64
N PHE A 19 2.90 5.43 8.33
CA PHE A 19 3.86 6.35 8.95
C PHE A 19 4.60 7.22 7.93
N LEU A 20 4.95 6.66 6.77
CA LEU A 20 5.61 7.41 5.70
C LEU A 20 4.68 8.48 5.13
N LEU A 21 3.40 8.13 4.90
CA LEU A 21 2.36 9.08 4.48
C LEU A 21 2.13 10.17 5.54
N LEU A 22 2.05 9.79 6.81
CA LEU A 22 1.88 10.71 7.94
C LEU A 22 3.06 11.69 8.01
N SER A 23 4.29 11.20 7.80
CA SER A 23 5.48 12.05 7.77
C SER A 23 5.47 13.01 6.58
N LEU A 24 5.04 12.58 5.40
CA LEU A 24 4.99 13.44 4.22
C LEU A 24 3.96 14.56 4.35
N VAL A 25 2.83 14.26 5.00
CA VAL A 25 1.74 15.23 5.22
C VAL A 25 2.06 16.16 6.38
N LEU A 26 2.48 15.63 7.54
CA LEU A 26 2.70 16.42 8.76
C LEU A 26 4.04 17.15 8.77
N VAL A 27 5.11 16.54 8.23
CA VAL A 27 6.46 17.12 8.24
C VAL A 27 6.78 17.77 6.88
N GLY A 28 6.34 17.17 5.78
CA GLY A 28 6.57 17.70 4.44
C GLY A 28 5.56 18.77 3.98
N GLY A 29 4.44 18.95 4.70
CA GLY A 29 3.37 19.87 4.30
C GLY A 29 2.69 19.49 2.98
N VAL A 30 2.90 18.26 2.50
CA VAL A 30 2.41 17.80 1.19
C VAL A 30 0.96 17.36 1.34
N SER A 31 0.09 17.80 0.42
CA SER A 31 -1.31 17.35 0.42
C SER A 31 -1.42 15.83 0.28
N LEU A 32 -2.44 15.20 0.91
CA LEU A 32 -2.66 13.74 0.82
C LEU A 32 -2.64 13.23 -0.63
N ARG A 33 -3.16 14.04 -1.56
CA ARG A 33 -3.22 13.71 -2.99
C ARG A 33 -1.85 13.56 -3.64
N GLN A 34 -0.86 14.32 -3.18
CA GLN A 34 0.52 14.25 -3.66
C GLN A 34 1.38 13.27 -2.84
N ALA A 35 1.06 13.07 -1.56
CA ALA A 35 1.78 12.14 -0.70
C ALA A 35 1.54 10.66 -1.06
N VAL A 36 0.33 10.32 -1.53
CA VAL A 36 -0.02 8.94 -1.91
C VAL A 36 0.80 8.41 -3.10
N PRO A 37 0.99 9.14 -4.22
CA PRO A 37 1.88 8.68 -5.29
C PRO A 37 3.33 8.49 -4.82
N ILE A 38 3.83 9.43 -4.02
CA ILE A 38 5.22 9.41 -3.53
C ILE A 38 5.47 8.21 -2.62
N LYS A 39 4.56 7.94 -1.65
CA LYS A 39 4.69 6.77 -0.77
C LYS A 39 4.69 5.46 -1.58
N THR A 40 3.81 5.36 -2.59
CA THR A 40 3.66 4.14 -3.37
C THR A 40 4.90 3.89 -4.23
N GLY A 41 5.51 4.94 -4.79
CA GLY A 41 6.79 4.84 -5.51
C GLY A 41 7.94 4.39 -4.61
N LEU A 42 8.02 4.91 -3.37
CA LEU A 42 9.02 4.49 -2.39
C LEU A 42 8.86 3.01 -1.99
N ILE A 43 7.62 2.56 -1.75
CA ILE A 43 7.32 1.16 -1.43
C ILE A 43 7.65 0.25 -2.60
N PHE A 44 7.40 0.69 -3.84
CA PHE A 44 7.77 -0.06 -5.03
C PHE A 44 9.29 -0.26 -5.13
N LEU A 45 10.08 0.81 -4.92
CA LEU A 45 11.55 0.72 -4.94
C LEU A 45 12.08 -0.21 -3.84
N PHE A 46 11.51 -0.10 -2.63
CA PHE A 46 11.86 -1.01 -1.53
C PHE A 46 11.54 -2.46 -1.87
N SER A 47 10.34 -2.73 -2.39
CA SER A 47 9.91 -4.07 -2.80
C SER A 47 10.78 -4.63 -3.92
N LEU A 48 11.20 -3.79 -4.86
CA LEU A 48 12.11 -4.17 -5.94
C LEU A 48 13.50 -4.53 -5.40
N ALA A 49 14.04 -3.74 -4.48
CA ALA A 49 15.32 -4.04 -3.82
C ALA A 49 15.25 -5.36 -3.05
N THR A 50 14.18 -5.58 -2.27
CA THR A 50 13.93 -6.85 -1.58
C THR A 50 13.85 -8.01 -2.57
N PHE A 51 13.08 -7.89 -3.64
CA PHE A 51 12.97 -8.92 -4.68
C PHE A 51 14.34 -9.28 -5.26
N LEU A 52 15.20 -8.30 -5.59
CA LEU A 52 16.54 -8.55 -6.11
C LEU A 52 17.43 -9.31 -5.12
N ILE A 53 17.35 -8.98 -3.83
CA ILE A 53 18.09 -9.66 -2.77
C ILE A 53 17.63 -11.12 -2.63
N PHE A 54 16.31 -11.35 -2.61
CA PHE A 54 15.74 -12.70 -2.52
C PHE A 54 16.00 -13.53 -3.78
N ALA A 55 15.93 -12.92 -4.96
CA ALA A 55 16.25 -13.56 -6.23
C ALA A 55 17.70 -14.07 -6.28
N ARG A 56 18.66 -13.27 -5.80
CA ARG A 56 20.06 -13.71 -5.67
C ARG A 56 20.27 -14.80 -4.62
N SER A 57 19.42 -14.86 -3.60
CA SER A 57 19.51 -15.85 -2.52
C SER A 57 18.94 -17.22 -2.91
N GLY A 58 18.38 -17.38 -4.12
CA GLY A 58 17.81 -18.64 -4.62
C GLY A 58 16.55 -19.10 -3.88
N LYS A 59 15.98 -18.28 -2.99
CA LYS A 59 14.79 -18.59 -2.18
C LYS A 59 13.47 -18.19 -2.86
N VAL A 60 13.51 -17.91 -4.16
CA VAL A 60 12.32 -17.52 -4.93
C VAL A 60 11.71 -18.77 -5.55
N GLU A 61 10.58 -19.20 -4.99
CA GLU A 61 9.75 -20.26 -5.55
C GLU A 61 9.04 -19.75 -6.81
N TRP A 62 9.68 -19.89 -7.97
CA TRP A 62 9.17 -19.41 -9.26
C TRP A 62 7.79 -19.99 -9.62
N GLN A 63 7.50 -21.21 -9.17
CA GLN A 63 6.20 -21.87 -9.38
C GLN A 63 5.03 -21.11 -8.73
N VAL A 64 5.28 -20.46 -7.59
CA VAL A 64 4.26 -19.68 -6.86
C VAL A 64 4.38 -18.19 -7.19
N GLY A 65 5.61 -17.70 -7.36
CA GLY A 65 5.89 -16.29 -7.63
C GLY A 65 5.28 -15.81 -8.96
N ILE A 66 5.41 -16.60 -10.03
CA ILE A 66 4.86 -16.23 -11.35
C ILE A 66 3.33 -16.07 -11.32
N PRO A 67 2.53 -17.06 -10.86
CA PRO A 67 1.08 -16.90 -10.80
C PRO A 67 0.65 -15.78 -9.82
N MET A 68 1.38 -15.57 -8.72
CA MET A 68 1.13 -14.43 -7.83
C MET A 68 1.34 -13.07 -8.54
N VAL A 69 2.38 -12.93 -9.36
CA VAL A 69 2.63 -11.70 -10.11
C VAL A 69 1.50 -11.44 -11.10
N PHE A 70 1.08 -12.47 -11.86
CA PHE A 70 -0.04 -12.33 -12.79
C PHE A 70 -1.36 -12.00 -12.09
N GLY A 71 -1.65 -12.66 -10.96
CA GLY A 71 -2.83 -12.36 -10.15
C GLY A 71 -2.81 -10.93 -9.58
N SER A 72 -1.64 -10.46 -9.14
CA SER A 72 -1.47 -9.12 -8.58
C SER A 72 -1.59 -8.03 -9.65
N ILE A 73 -1.01 -8.24 -10.84
CA ILE A 73 -1.14 -7.32 -11.98
C ILE A 73 -2.61 -7.27 -12.43
N GLY A 74 -3.24 -8.42 -12.61
CA GLY A 74 -4.65 -8.50 -12.99
C GLY A 74 -5.57 -7.84 -11.96
N GLY A 75 -5.40 -8.16 -10.68
CA GLY A 75 -6.18 -7.59 -9.58
C GLY A 75 -5.97 -6.09 -9.39
N SER A 76 -4.75 -5.59 -9.56
CA SER A 76 -4.46 -4.15 -9.47
C SER A 76 -5.03 -3.36 -10.65
N LEU A 77 -4.95 -3.88 -11.88
CA LEU A 77 -5.58 -3.26 -13.05
C LEU A 77 -7.10 -3.27 -12.95
N ALA A 78 -7.70 -4.41 -12.60
CA ALA A 78 -9.14 -4.51 -12.39
C ALA A 78 -9.60 -3.61 -11.24
N GLY A 79 -8.88 -3.58 -10.12
CA GLY A 79 -9.16 -2.68 -9.00
C GLY A 79 -9.00 -1.21 -9.35
N ALA A 80 -7.99 -0.83 -10.14
CA ALA A 80 -7.80 0.54 -10.59
C ALA A 80 -8.91 0.97 -11.57
N GLN A 81 -9.29 0.12 -12.52
CA GLN A 81 -10.42 0.38 -13.43
C GLN A 81 -11.75 0.50 -12.67
N LEU A 82 -11.98 -0.41 -11.71
CA LEU A 82 -13.15 -0.37 -10.82
C LEU A 82 -13.14 0.84 -9.88
N ALA A 83 -11.99 1.46 -9.60
CA ALA A 83 -11.89 2.67 -8.80
C ALA A 83 -12.02 3.97 -9.64
N MET A 84 -11.74 3.90 -10.95
CA MET A 84 -11.76 5.05 -11.88
C MET A 84 -13.03 5.18 -12.73
N SER A 85 -13.90 4.17 -12.78
CA SER A 85 -15.19 4.22 -13.48
C SER A 85 -16.13 5.29 -12.89
N ASP A 86 -16.99 5.93 -13.69
CA ASP A 86 -17.96 6.93 -13.19
C ASP A 86 -18.95 6.36 -12.14
N HIS A 87 -19.20 5.04 -12.16
CA HIS A 87 -19.97 4.34 -11.13
C HIS A 87 -19.11 3.84 -9.95
N ALA A 88 -17.78 3.89 -10.07
CA ALA A 88 -16.81 3.50 -9.05
C ALA A 88 -16.92 4.36 -7.81
N ASN A 89 -17.16 5.66 -7.99
CA ASN A 89 -17.18 6.60 -6.88
C ASN A 89 -18.20 6.15 -5.83
N GLN A 90 -19.38 5.70 -6.26
CA GLN A 90 -20.41 5.18 -5.36
C GLN A 90 -19.99 3.89 -4.63
N TRP A 91 -19.30 2.97 -5.32
CA TRP A 91 -18.84 1.72 -4.71
C TRP A 91 -17.66 1.94 -3.75
N VAL A 92 -16.72 2.80 -4.11
CA VAL A 92 -15.61 3.20 -3.25
C VAL A 92 -16.14 3.91 -2.01
N TYR A 93 -17.07 4.87 -2.15
CA TYR A 93 -17.72 5.53 -1.01
C TYR A 93 -18.54 4.57 -0.15
N ARG A 94 -19.26 3.60 -0.74
CA ARG A 94 -20.01 2.58 0.01
C ARG A 94 -19.08 1.64 0.79
N ALA A 95 -17.96 1.23 0.19
CA ALA A 95 -16.95 0.43 0.87
C ALA A 95 -16.30 1.21 2.02
N LEU A 96 -15.97 2.48 1.79
CA LEU A 96 -15.46 3.39 2.82
C LEU A 96 -16.46 3.57 3.98
N GLN A 97 -17.73 3.81 3.67
CA GLN A 97 -18.78 3.92 4.68
C GLN A 97 -18.91 2.64 5.50
N LEU A 98 -18.90 1.47 4.85
CA LEU A 98 -18.95 0.18 5.55
C LEU A 98 -17.75 0.00 6.49
N ILE A 99 -16.53 0.26 6.02
CA ILE A 99 -15.32 0.12 6.83
C ILE A 99 -15.36 1.06 8.03
N VAL A 100 -15.74 2.33 7.83
CA VAL A 100 -15.86 3.32 8.91
C VAL A 100 -16.90 2.90 9.93
N VAL A 101 -18.05 2.37 9.50
CA VAL A 101 -19.09 1.87 10.41
C VAL A 101 -18.61 0.65 11.19
N VAL A 102 -17.90 -0.28 10.54
CA VAL A 102 -17.33 -1.47 11.20
C VAL A 102 -16.26 -1.08 12.22
N GLU A 103 -15.37 -0.15 11.88
CA GLU A 103 -14.36 0.41 12.79
C GLU A 103 -15.02 1.13 13.97
N ALA A 104 -16.07 1.93 13.73
CA ALA A 104 -16.80 2.62 14.78
C ALA A 104 -17.49 1.64 15.74
N ILE A 105 -18.06 0.55 15.22
CA ILE A 105 -18.67 -0.51 16.05
C ILE A 105 -17.59 -1.25 16.84
N ARG A 106 -16.44 -1.57 16.25
CA ARG A 106 -15.31 -2.20 16.97
C ARG A 106 -14.74 -1.32 18.08
N LEU A 107 -14.72 0.00 17.89
CA LEU A 107 -14.25 0.94 18.91
C LEU A 107 -15.23 1.04 20.10
N PHE A 108 -16.50 0.74 19.87
CA PHE A 108 -17.56 0.80 20.89
C PHE A 108 -17.79 -0.51 21.64
N ILE A 109 -17.22 -1.64 21.17
CA ILE A 109 -17.38 -2.98 21.75
C ILE A 109 -16.09 -3.45 22.41
#